data_AF-A0A519HCR4-F1
#
_entry.id   AF-A0A519HCR4-F1
#
_cell.length_a   1.000
_cell.length_b   1.000
_cell.length_c   1.000
_cell.angle_alpha   90.00
_cell.angle_beta   90.00
_cell.angle_gamma   90.00
#
_symmetry.space_group_name_H-M   'P 1'
#
loop_
_entity.id
_entity.type
_entity.pdbx_description
1 polymer ?
#
loop_
_entity_poly.entity_id
_entity_poly.type
_entity_poly.pdbx_seq_one_letter_code
_entity_poly.pdbx_strand_id
1 'polypeptide(L)' 'MQAFLIATGLVALAEIGDKTQLLAFMLAARFRRPWPIVAGIFVATVFNHAA' A
#
# COMPACT_ATOMS: atom_id res chain seq x y z
N MET A 1 6.94 24.49 -6.65
CA MET A 1 6.09 23.36 -7.08
C MET A 1 6.89 22.19 -7.65
N GLN A 2 7.83 22.41 -8.58
CA GLN A 2 8.61 21.30 -9.17
C GLN A 2 9.37 20.44 -8.15
N ALA A 3 10.10 21.04 -7.21
CA ALA A 3 10.83 20.30 -6.18
C ALA A 3 9.92 19.42 -5.30
N PHE A 4 8.71 19.90 -5.00
CA PHE A 4 7.71 19.14 -4.24
C PHE A 4 7.27 17.89 -5.01
N LEU A 5 6.88 18.03 -6.28
CA LEU A 5 6.46 16.88 -7.10
C LEU A 5 7.58 15.86 -7.30
N ILE A 6 8.83 16.32 -7.49
CA ILE A 6 10.00 15.45 -7.61
C ILE A 6 10.24 14.70 -6.29
N ALA A 7 10.23 15.41 -5.15
CA ALA A 7 10.44 14.79 -3.84
C ALA A 7 9.34 13.77 -3.50
N THR A 8 8.07 14.15 -3.68
CA THR A 8 6.94 13.24 -3.45
C THR A 8 7.00 12.01 -4.35
N GLY A 9 7.32 12.19 -5.65
CA GLY A 9 7.47 11.07 -6.58
C GLY A 9 8.62 10.13 -6.19
N LEU A 10 9.77 10.69 -5.80
CA LEU A 10 10.94 9.90 -5.40
C LEU A 10 10.69 9.12 -4.11
N VAL A 11 10.11 9.75 -3.08
CA VAL A 11 9.78 9.10 -1.82
C VAL A 11 8.72 8.02 -2.02
N ALA A 12 7.66 8.31 -2.79
CA ALA A 12 6.62 7.32 -3.08
C ALA A 12 7.19 6.07 -3.79
N LEU A 13 8.12 6.24 -4.74
CA LEU A 13 8.79 5.12 -5.39
C LEU A 13 9.75 4.38 -4.47
N ALA A 14 10.46 5.10 -3.59
CA ALA A 14 11.37 4.49 -2.63
C ALA A 14 10.64 3.69 -1.54
N GLU A 15 9.43 4.09 -1.18
CA GLU A 15 8.59 3.39 -0.19
C GLU A 15 7.79 2.23 -0.81
N ILE A 16 7.55 2.23 -2.13
CA ILE A 16 6.98 1.08 -2.84
C ILE A 16 8.00 -0.07 -2.84
N GLY A 17 7.61 -1.20 -2.27
CA GLY A 17 8.45 -2.39 -2.18
C GLY A 17 8.72 -2.89 -0.76
N ASP A 18 8.15 -2.27 0.27
CA ASP A 18 8.27 -2.77 1.63
C ASP A 18 7.64 -4.19 1.78
N LYS A 19 8.12 -4.93 2.79
CA LYS A 19 7.70 -6.29 3.14
C LYS A 19 6.18 -6.41 3.26
N THR A 20 5.50 -5.35 3.70
CA THR A 20 4.04 -5.27 3.79
C THR A 20 3.35 -5.36 2.43
N GLN A 21 3.87 -4.69 1.39
CA GLN A 21 3.36 -4.80 0.02
C GLN A 21 3.61 -6.18 -0.57
N LEU A 22 4.77 -6.78 -0.31
CA LEU A 22 5.06 -8.15 -0.77
C LEU A 22 4.09 -9.17 -0.19
N LEU A 23 3.75 -9.07 1.10
CA LEU A 23 2.74 -9.91 1.74
C LEU A 23 1.36 -9.68 1.13
N ALA A 24 0.98 -8.42 0.87
CA ALA A 24 -0.29 -8.09 0.21
C ALA A 24 -0.37 -8.71 -1.19
N PHE A 25 0.73 -8.65 -1.98
CA PHE A 25 0.82 -9.30 -3.28
C PHE A 25 0.74 -10.82 -3.19
N MET A 26 1.42 -11.44 -2.22
CA MET A 26 1.33 -12.90 -2.00
C MET A 26 -0.10 -13.33 -1.65
N LEU A 27 -0.80 -12.58 -0.79
CA LEU A 27 -2.19 -12.82 -0.45
C LEU A 27 -3.08 -12.69 -1.69
N ALA A 28 -2.91 -11.62 -2.46
CA ALA A 28 -3.68 -11.38 -3.68
C ALA A 28 -3.47 -12.49 -4.72
N ALA A 29 -2.22 -12.94 -4.89
CA ALA A 29 -1.86 -14.03 -5.78
C ALA A 29 -2.42 -15.38 -5.30
N ARG A 30 -2.33 -15.67 -4.00
CA ARG A 30 -2.80 -16.92 -3.39
C ARG A 30 -4.31 -17.08 -3.49
N PHE A 31 -5.08 -16.06 -3.14
CA PHE A 31 -6.53 -16.13 -3.11
C PHE A 31 -7.18 -15.74 -4.44
N ARG A 32 -6.42 -15.18 -5.39
CA ARG A 32 -6.91 -14.67 -6.68
C ARG A 32 -8.07 -13.68 -6.52
N ARG A 33 -8.10 -12.95 -5.41
CA ARG A 33 -9.14 -11.97 -5.04
C ARG A 33 -8.45 -10.67 -4.60
N PRO A 34 -7.87 -9.90 -5.53
CA PRO A 34 -7.11 -8.70 -5.18
C PRO A 34 -7.98 -7.63 -4.52
N TRP A 35 -9.20 -7.40 -5.03
CA TRP A 35 -10.07 -6.33 -4.53
C TRP A 35 -10.51 -6.50 -3.07
N PRO A 36 -10.99 -7.67 -2.61
CA PRO A 36 -11.31 -7.87 -1.19
C PRO A 36 -10.11 -7.73 -0.26
N ILE A 37 -8.91 -8.15 -0.71
CA ILE A 37 -7.69 -8.06 0.10
C ILE A 37 -7.26 -6.62 0.27
N VAL A 38 -7.24 -5.84 -0.82
CA VAL A 38 -6.92 -4.41 -0.77
C VAL A 38 -7.93 -3.66 0.10
N ALA A 39 -9.23 -3.95 -0.05
CA ALA A 39 -10.28 -3.35 0.77
C ALA A 39 -10.12 -3.70 2.26
N GLY A 40 -9.81 -4.96 2.59
CA GLY A 40 -9.57 -5.38 3.97
C GLY A 40 -8.37 -4.67 4.61
N ILE A 41 -7.25 -4.57 3.87
CA ILE A 41 -6.06 -3.83 4.32
C ILE A 41 -6.40 -2.35 4.55
N PHE A 42 -7.11 -1.73 3.60
CA PHE A 42 -7.49 -0.33 3.71
C PHE A 42 -8.37 -0.06 4.95
N VAL A 43 -9.41 -0.87 5.15
CA VAL A 43 -10.30 -0.78 6.32
C VAL A 43 -9.50 -0.97 7.61
N ALA A 44 -8.64 -1.98 7.69
CA ALA A 44 -7.80 -2.22 8.86
C ALA A 44 -6.87 -1.03 9.17
N THR A 45 -6.23 -0.44 8.15
CA THR A 45 -5.37 0.73 8.31
C THR A 45 -6.16 1.93 8.83
N VAL A 46 -7.33 2.21 8.26
CA VAL A 46 -8.18 3.32 8.70
C VAL A 46 -8.60 3.12 10.15
N PHE A 47 -9.12 1.94 10.51
CA PHE A 47 -9.50 1.66 11.89
C PHE A 47 -8.33 1.75 12.87
N ASN A 48 -7.14 1.26 12.49
CA ASN A 48 -5.95 1.31 13.34
C ASN A 48 -5.44 2.74 13.61
N HIS A 49 -5.65 3.67 12.67
CA HIS A 49 -5.23 5.06 12.82
C HIS A 49 -6.35 6.00 13.30
N ALA A 50 -7.61 5.55 13.23
CA ALA A 50 -8.77 6.28 13.72
C ALA A 50 -9.08 6.00 15.21
N ALA A 51 -8.37 5.06 15.83
CA ALA A 51 -8.41 4.76 17.27
C ALA A 51 -7.21 5.40 17.98
#